data_AF-A0A962ZXW3-F1
#
_entry.id   AF-A0A962ZXW3-F1
#
_cell.length_a   1.000
_cell.length_b   1.000
_cell.length_c   1.000
_cell.angle_alpha   90.00
_cell.angle_beta   90.00
_cell.angle_gamma   90.00
#
_symmetry.space_group_name_H-M   'P 1'
#
loop_
_entity.id
_entity.type
_entity.pdbx_description
1 polymer ?
#
loop_
_entity_poly.entity_id
_entity_poly.type
_entity_poly.pdbx_seq_one_letter_code
_entity_poly.pdbx_strand_id
1 'polypeptide(L)'
;MHLEITMQQHFLLSAKARTLSVREVFELSDEAAFDLFRELRWGKGDEVACPECGVMEQHWFLPSRQQWRFKASSHTFSVTSGTIFAHH
;
A
#
# COMPACT_ATOMS: atom_id res chain seq x y z
N MET A 1 12.47 42.18 -11.69
CA MET A 1 12.51 40.74 -11.38
C MET A 1 11.11 40.19 -11.54
N HIS A 2 10.79 39.60 -12.69
CA HIS A 2 9.56 38.80 -12.81
C HIS A 2 9.84 37.47 -12.13
N LEU A 3 9.20 37.21 -10.98
CA LEU A 3 9.14 35.86 -10.44
C LEU A 3 8.15 35.08 -11.30
N GLU A 4 8.66 34.13 -12.08
CA GLU A 4 7.83 33.06 -12.63
C GLU A 4 7.37 32.18 -11.47
N ILE A 5 6.12 32.35 -11.05
CA ILE A 5 5.45 31.41 -10.16
C ILE A 5 5.21 30.15 -10.98
N THR A 6 6.07 29.14 -10.83
CA THR A 6 5.82 27.83 -11.44
C THR A 6 4.55 27.25 -10.83
N MET A 7 3.47 27.14 -11.59
CA MET A 7 2.31 26.33 -11.18
C MET A 7 2.72 24.85 -11.20
N GLN A 8 3.27 24.37 -10.09
CA GLN A 8 3.48 22.94 -9.89
C GLN A 8 2.14 22.29 -9.60
N GLN A 9 1.65 21.52 -10.58
CA GLN A 9 0.45 20.71 -10.43
C GLN A 9 0.65 19.70 -9.28
N HIS A 10 -0.33 19.64 -8.37
CA HIS A 10 -0.34 18.66 -7.28
C HIS A 10 -0.26 17.23 -7.86
N PHE A 11 0.63 16.39 -7.33
CA PHE A 11 0.91 15.06 -7.89
C PHE A 11 -0.35 14.21 -8.06
N LEU A 12 -1.25 14.20 -7.08
CA LEU A 12 -2.50 13.43 -7.14
C LEU A 12 -3.44 13.85 -8.29
N LEU A 13 -3.25 15.05 -8.84
CA LEU A 13 -4.01 15.54 -9.99
C LEU A 13 -3.31 15.23 -11.32
N SER A 14 -2.10 14.66 -11.31
CA SER A 14 -1.35 14.29 -12.51
C SER A 14 -1.84 12.97 -13.10
N ALA A 15 -1.68 12.80 -14.43
CA ALA A 15 -1.94 11.52 -15.08
C ALA A 15 -1.06 10.39 -14.50
N LYS A 16 0.14 10.73 -14.00
CA LYS A 16 1.08 9.79 -13.37
C LYS A 16 0.54 9.21 -12.06
N ALA A 17 -0.41 9.87 -11.40
CA ALA A 17 -1.08 9.33 -10.20
C ALA A 17 -2.25 8.38 -10.52
N ARG A 18 -2.64 8.24 -11.80
CA ARG A 18 -3.83 7.48 -12.24
C ARG A 18 -3.42 6.30 -13.13
N THR A 19 -2.63 5.38 -12.58
CA THR A 19 -2.08 4.24 -13.33
C THR A 19 -3.01 3.02 -13.39
N LEU A 20 -4.09 3.01 -12.60
CA LEU A 20 -5.09 1.93 -12.57
C LEU A 20 -6.45 2.46 -13.02
N SER A 21 -7.07 1.79 -13.98
CA SER A 21 -8.42 2.10 -14.44
C SER A 21 -9.47 1.49 -13.51
N VAL A 22 -10.65 2.12 -13.47
CA VAL A 22 -11.80 1.62 -12.71
C VAL A 22 -12.20 0.22 -13.18
N ARG A 23 -12.15 -0.03 -14.48
CA ARG A 23 -12.45 -1.35 -15.05
C ARG A 23 -11.51 -2.42 -14.52
N GLU A 24 -10.20 -2.17 -14.54
CA GLU A 24 -9.22 -3.13 -14.02
C GLU A 24 -9.51 -3.46 -12.55
N VAL A 25 -9.83 -2.45 -11.73
CA VAL A 25 -10.19 -2.66 -10.32
C VAL A 25 -11.42 -3.56 -10.16
N PHE A 26 -12.45 -3.39 -11.00
CA PHE A 26 -13.64 -4.23 -10.97
C PHE A 26 -13.41 -5.68 -11.44
N GLU A 27 -12.33 -5.93 -12.20
CA GLU A 27 -11.99 -7.25 -12.73
C GLU A 27 -11.02 -8.03 -11.80
N LEU A 28 -10.53 -7.42 -10.72
CA LEU A 28 -9.63 -8.08 -9.76
C LEU A 28 -10.38 -9.12 -8.92
N SER A 29 -9.77 -10.30 -8.75
CA SER A 29 -10.13 -11.21 -7.67
C SER A 29 -9.60 -10.70 -6.33
N ASP A 30 -10.08 -11.26 -5.22
CA ASP A 30 -9.60 -10.90 -3.88
C ASP A 30 -8.09 -11.13 -3.74
N GLU A 31 -7.57 -12.22 -4.29
CA GLU A 31 -6.13 -12.53 -4.29
C GLU A 31 -5.33 -11.54 -5.13
N ALA A 32 -5.82 -11.22 -6.33
CA ALA A 32 -5.17 -10.25 -7.21
C ALA A 32 -5.18 -8.84 -6.58
N ALA A 33 -6.26 -8.46 -5.91
CA ALA A 33 -6.37 -7.21 -5.18
C ALA A 33 -5.40 -7.16 -3.99
N PHE A 34 -5.28 -8.25 -3.23
CA PHE A 34 -4.31 -8.36 -2.14
C PHE A 34 -2.87 -8.19 -2.63
N ASP A 35 -2.48 -8.92 -3.68
CA ASP A 35 -1.13 -8.86 -4.23
C ASP A 35 -0.82 -7.48 -4.82
N LEU A 36 -1.77 -6.89 -5.56
CA LEU A 36 -1.65 -5.54 -6.08
C LEU A 36 -1.45 -4.52 -4.96
N PHE A 37 -2.26 -4.59 -3.90
CA PHE A 37 -2.16 -3.65 -2.79
C PHE A 37 -0.82 -3.81 -2.06
N ARG A 38 -0.36 -5.06 -1.86
CA ARG A 38 0.94 -5.36 -1.25
C ARG A 38 2.08 -4.75 -2.07
N GLU A 39 2.09 -4.97 -3.39
CA GLU A 39 3.13 -4.45 -4.28
C GLU A 39 3.12 -2.92 -4.33
N LEU A 40 1.94 -2.28 -4.40
CA LEU A 40 1.83 -0.83 -4.38
C LEU A 40 2.36 -0.22 -3.08
N ARG A 41 2.20 -0.93 -1.97
CA ARG A 41 2.56 -0.42 -0.64
C ARG A 41 4.03 -0.61 -0.31
N TRP A 42 4.59 -1.77 -0.62
CA TRP A 42 5.93 -2.18 -0.15
C TRP A 42 6.87 -2.57 -1.28
N GLY A 43 6.40 -2.59 -2.52
CA GLY A 43 7.16 -3.06 -3.67
C GLY A 43 7.17 -4.58 -3.78
N LYS A 44 8.05 -5.08 -4.65
CA LYS A 44 8.23 -6.52 -4.87
C LYS A 44 9.12 -7.11 -3.78
N GLY A 45 8.82 -8.34 -3.36
CA GLY A 45 9.57 -9.07 -2.34
C GLY A 45 8.78 -9.26 -1.05
N ASP A 46 9.46 -9.74 0.00
CA ASP A 46 8.83 -10.19 1.25
C ASP A 46 8.96 -9.23 2.42
N GLU A 47 9.66 -8.12 2.23
CA GLU A 47 9.77 -7.08 3.25
C GLU A 47 8.52 -6.21 3.27
N VAL A 48 7.94 -6.04 4.46
CA VAL A 48 6.73 -5.23 4.64
C VAL A 48 6.91 -4.31 5.85
N ALA A 49 6.32 -3.11 5.77
CA ALA A 49 6.39 -2.13 6.85
C ALA A 49 5.37 -2.43 7.93
N CYS A 50 5.80 -2.50 9.19
CA CYS A 50 4.88 -2.42 10.32
C CYS A 50 4.21 -1.02 10.35
N PRO A 51 2.87 -0.93 10.42
CA PRO A 51 2.17 0.36 10.44
C PRO A 51 2.36 1.16 11.74
N GLU A 52 2.76 0.50 12.83
CA GLU A 52 2.95 1.16 14.13
C GLU A 52 4.35 1.76 14.28
N CYS A 53 5.40 1.03 13.86
CA CYS A 53 6.79 1.44 14.08
C CYS A 53 7.58 1.75 12.79
N GLY A 54 7.05 1.43 11.61
CA GLY A 54 7.67 1.71 10.32
C GLY A 54 8.84 0.80 9.93
N VAL A 55 9.22 -0.17 10.77
CA VAL A 55 10.28 -1.14 10.44
C VAL A 55 9.88 -1.95 9.20
N MET A 56 10.79 -1.98 8.22
CA MET A 56 10.69 -2.78 6.99
C MET A 56 11.54 -4.04 7.15
N GLU A 57 10.90 -5.20 7.25
CA GLU A 57 11.59 -6.49 7.27
C GLU A 57 10.64 -7.62 6.85
N GLN A 58 11.17 -8.83 6.71
CA GLN A 58 10.35 -10.02 6.51
C GLN A 58 9.68 -10.42 7.83
N HIS A 59 8.39 -10.15 7.93
CA HIS A 59 7.53 -10.54 9.05
C HIS A 59 6.85 -11.90 8.82
N TRP A 60 6.34 -12.53 9.88
CA TRP A 60 5.66 -13.82 9.74
C TRP A 60 4.31 -13.63 9.06
N PHE A 61 4.18 -14.14 7.84
CA PHE A 61 2.91 -14.11 7.12
C PHE A 61 1.98 -15.24 7.59
N LEU A 62 0.70 -14.91 7.81
CA LEU A 62 -0.39 -15.80 8.19
C LEU A 62 -1.35 -15.94 7.00
N PRO A 63 -1.16 -16.95 6.13
CA PRO A 63 -1.88 -17.03 4.86
C PRO A 63 -3.40 -17.11 5.03
N SER A 64 -3.88 -17.81 6.06
CA SER A 64 -5.32 -17.99 6.31
C SER A 64 -6.07 -16.70 6.62
N ARG A 65 -5.37 -15.63 7.02
CA ARG A 65 -5.97 -14.32 7.34
C ARG A 65 -5.39 -13.20 6.50
N GLN A 66 -4.44 -13.48 5.60
CA GLN A 66 -3.74 -12.50 4.79
C GLN A 66 -3.14 -11.35 5.64
N GLN A 67 -2.53 -11.73 6.77
CA GLN A 67 -1.95 -10.80 7.75
C GLN A 67 -0.49 -11.14 8.03
N TRP A 68 0.25 -10.16 8.53
CA TRP A 68 1.59 -10.33 9.06
C TRP A 68 1.57 -10.19 10.58
N ARG A 69 2.35 -11.00 11.26
CA ARG A 69 2.68 -10.83 12.67
C ARG A 69 4.05 -10.18 12.78
N PHE A 70 4.10 -9.05 13.49
CA PHE A 70 5.34 -8.32 13.70
C PHE A 70 6.39 -9.19 14.37
N LYS A 71 7.65 -9.10 13.96
CA LYS A 71 8.66 -10.05 14.42
C LYS A 71 9.01 -9.86 15.89
N ALA A 72 9.05 -8.61 16.33
CA ALA A 72 9.45 -8.24 17.68
C ALA A 72 8.26 -8.15 18.67
N SER A 73 7.01 -8.36 18.24
CA SER A 73 5.86 -8.35 19.14
C SER A 73 4.72 -9.24 18.67
N SER A 74 3.67 -9.40 19.48
CA SER A 74 2.53 -10.27 19.13
C SER A 74 1.48 -9.62 18.23
N HIS A 75 1.57 -8.32 17.92
CA HIS A 75 0.55 -7.62 17.12
C HIS A 75 0.54 -8.10 15.66
N THR A 76 -0.64 -8.06 15.05
CA THR A 76 -0.84 -8.42 13.64
C THR A 76 -1.35 -7.23 12.85
N PHE A 77 -1.02 -7.20 11.56
CA PHE A 77 -1.49 -6.17 10.64
C PHE A 77 -1.76 -6.78 9.26
N SER A 78 -2.63 -6.13 8.50
CA SER A 78 -3.02 -6.49 7.14
C SER A 78 -2.43 -5.50 6.12
N VAL A 79 -2.66 -5.78 4.84
CA VAL A 79 -2.25 -4.89 3.75
C VAL A 79 -2.93 -3.52 3.83
N THR A 80 -4.14 -3.46 4.40
CA THR A 80 -4.95 -2.25 4.61
C THR A 80 -4.65 -1.52 5.92
N SER A 81 -3.88 -2.11 6.84
CA SER A 81 -3.61 -1.51 8.16
C SER A 81 -2.85 -0.19 8.05
N GLY A 82 -3.29 0.85 8.75
CA GLY A 82 -2.71 2.19 8.63
C GLY A 82 -3.00 2.89 7.30
N THR A 83 -4.02 2.43 6.55
CA THR A 83 -4.57 3.15 5.39
C THR A 83 -6.01 3.57 5.65
N ILE A 84 -6.60 4.32 4.72
CA ILE A 84 -8.03 4.64 4.70
C ILE A 84 -8.94 3.39 4.65
N PHE A 85 -8.42 2.23 4.25
CA PHE A 85 -9.15 0.98 4.14
C PHE A 85 -9.04 0.08 5.38
N ALA A 86 -8.48 0.57 6.50
CA ALA A 86 -8.23 -0.26 7.68
C ALA A 86 -9.50 -0.84 8.36
N HIS A 87 -10.68 -0.36 7.99
CA HIS A 87 -11.96 -0.71 8.61
C HIS A 87 -13.05 -1.14 7.60
N HIS A 88 -12.64 -1.61 6.42
CA HIS A 88 -13.52 -2.08 5.34
C HIS A 88 -13.39 -3.58 5.11
#